data_AF-A0A834DKA7-F1
#
_entry.id   AF-A0A834DKA7-F1
#
_cell.length_a   1.000
_cell.length_b   1.000
_cell.length_c   1.000
_cell.angle_alpha   90.00
_cell.angle_beta   90.00
_cell.angle_gamma   90.00
#
_symmetry.space_group_name_H-M   'P 1'
#
loop_
_entity.id
_entity.type
_entity.pdbx_description
1 polymer ?
#
loop_
_entity_poly.entity_id
_entity_poly.type
_entity_poly.pdbx_seq_one_letter_code
_entity_poly.pdbx_strand_id
1 'polypeptide(L)'
;MSAQLERCEREWQELEGEFQELQETHRVYRQKLEELTALQTLCSGSIRKQKARLRNLKHALQRLYLNLVLGNVNVTLLSNQAKFAYKDEYEKFKLYLTIILLLGAVACRFVLHYRVTDEIFNFLLVWYYCTLTIRESILISNGSRIKGWWVSHHYVSTFLSGVMLTWPNGLIYQKFRDQFLAFSIFQSCVQFLQYYYQRGCLYRLRALGERNHLDLTVEGFQSWMWRGLTFLLPFLFCGHFWQLYNAVTLFELSSHEECREWQVFVLALTFLILFLGNFLTTLKVVHAKLQKNRSKAKQP
;
A
#
# COMPACT_ATOMS: atom_id res chain seq x y z
N MET A 1 55.91 52.36 29.12
CA MET A 1 55.29 52.64 27.80
C MET A 1 55.73 51.64 26.73
N SER A 2 57.03 51.30 26.57
CA SER A 2 57.45 50.34 25.51
C SER A 2 56.98 48.90 25.75
N ALA A 3 56.98 48.39 26.99
CA ALA A 3 56.55 47.01 27.27
C ALA A 3 55.06 46.73 26.98
N GLN A 4 54.20 47.73 27.12
CA GLN A 4 52.77 47.62 26.75
C GLN A 4 52.59 47.69 25.23
N LEU A 5 53.40 48.49 24.54
CA LEU A 5 53.39 48.60 23.08
C LEU A 5 53.83 47.27 22.46
N GLU A 6 54.93 46.67 22.95
CA GLU A 6 55.43 45.36 22.51
C GLU A 6 54.43 44.22 22.76
N ARG A 7 53.66 44.29 23.86
CA ARG A 7 52.61 43.31 24.14
C ARG A 7 51.47 43.43 23.14
N CYS A 8 51.02 44.65 22.86
CA CYS A 8 49.97 44.94 21.89
C CYS A 8 50.40 44.51 20.48
N GLU A 9 51.67 44.73 20.12
CA GLU A 9 52.23 44.32 18.83
C GLU A 9 52.32 42.79 18.68
N ARG A 10 52.66 42.05 19.75
CA ARG A 10 52.62 40.58 19.77
C ARG A 10 51.19 40.04 19.63
N GLU A 11 50.25 40.56 20.41
CA GLU A 11 48.83 40.16 20.33
C GLU A 11 48.26 40.46 18.94
N TRP A 12 48.65 41.58 18.31
CA TRP A 12 48.26 41.91 16.94
C TRP A 12 48.80 40.90 15.91
N GLN A 13 50.07 40.52 16.01
CA GLN A 13 50.66 39.53 15.10
C GLN A 13 50.06 38.14 15.28
N GLU A 14 49.74 37.75 16.52
CA GLU A 14 49.09 36.47 16.82
C GLU A 14 47.68 36.43 16.23
N LEU A 15 46.89 37.50 16.41
CA LEU A 15 45.55 37.64 15.83
C LEU A 15 45.56 37.66 14.30
N GLU A 16 46.55 38.31 13.69
CA GLU A 16 46.74 38.31 12.23
C GLU A 16 47.03 36.88 11.72
N GLY A 17 47.86 36.12 12.45
CA GLY A 17 48.14 34.71 12.14
C GLY A 17 46.90 33.83 12.22
N GLU A 18 46.13 33.94 13.31
CA GLU A 18 44.85 33.24 13.48
C GLU A 18 43.84 33.59 12.38
N PHE A 19 43.77 34.86 11.99
CA PHE A 19 42.88 35.31 10.92
C PHE A 19 43.27 34.71 9.56
N GLN A 20 44.56 34.60 9.25
CA GLN A 20 45.04 33.94 8.03
C GLN A 20 44.73 32.44 8.03
N GLU A 21 44.91 31.75 9.16
CA GLU A 21 44.54 30.33 9.29
C GLU A 21 43.02 30.12 9.11
N LEU A 22 42.21 31.02 9.66
CA LEU A 22 40.76 31.00 9.50
C LEU A 22 40.35 31.22 8.03
N GLN A 23 41.01 32.13 7.31
CA GLN A 23 40.75 32.35 5.88
C GLN A 23 41.06 31.10 5.05
N GLU A 24 42.18 30.42 5.31
CA GLU A 24 42.55 29.20 4.59
C GLU A 24 41.60 28.04 4.95
N THR A 25 41.22 27.91 6.22
CA THR A 25 40.21 26.93 6.65
C THR A 25 38.87 27.16 5.95
N HIS A 26 38.41 28.41 5.86
CA HIS A 26 37.18 28.76 5.16
C HIS A 26 37.27 28.46 3.66
N ARG A 27 38.44 28.68 3.03
CA ARG A 27 38.69 28.33 1.63
C ARG A 27 38.57 26.82 1.40
N VAL A 28 39.20 26.00 2.24
CA VAL A 28 39.12 24.54 2.18
C VAL A 28 37.68 24.06 2.42
N TYR A 29 36.98 24.63 3.40
CA TYR A 29 35.56 24.34 3.65
C TYR A 29 34.70 24.61 2.41
N ARG A 30 34.87 25.76 1.76
CA ARG A 30 34.11 26.11 0.55
C ARG A 30 34.37 25.13 -0.60
N GLN A 31 35.63 24.75 -0.81
CA GLN A 31 35.98 23.75 -1.82
C GLN A 31 35.32 22.39 -1.50
N LYS A 32 35.36 21.94 -0.25
CA LYS A 32 34.69 20.69 0.16
C LYS A 32 33.18 20.74 -0.02
N LEU A 33 32.56 21.88 0.24
CA LEU A 33 31.14 22.08 0.01
C LEU A 33 30.78 22.00 -1.48
N GLU A 34 31.60 22.59 -2.36
CA GLU A 34 31.42 22.49 -3.82
C GLU A 34 31.59 21.05 -4.32
N GLU A 35 32.63 20.34 -3.87
CA GLU A 35 32.85 18.92 -4.16
C GLU A 35 31.65 18.06 -3.71
N LEU A 36 31.17 18.26 -2.49
CA LEU A 36 30.02 17.53 -1.93
C LEU A 36 28.73 17.82 -2.72
N THR A 37 28.51 19.08 -3.10
CA THR A 37 27.34 19.50 -3.88
C THR A 37 27.37 18.90 -5.29
N ALA A 38 28.54 18.84 -5.92
CA ALA A 38 28.73 18.20 -7.21
C ALA A 38 28.42 16.69 -7.14
N LEU A 39 28.97 15.99 -6.13
CA LEU A 39 28.69 14.58 -5.88
C LEU A 39 27.20 14.32 -5.59
N GLN A 40 26.57 15.16 -4.78
CA GLN A 40 25.13 15.07 -4.48
C GLN A 40 24.29 15.20 -5.75
N THR A 41 24.63 16.15 -6.62
CA THR A 41 23.91 16.41 -7.88
C THR A 41 24.05 15.21 -8.83
N LEU A 42 25.26 14.66 -8.95
CA LEU A 42 25.53 13.49 -9.78
C LEU A 42 24.80 12.25 -9.26
N CYS A 43 24.85 11.99 -7.96
CA CYS A 43 24.15 10.89 -7.31
C CYS A 43 22.62 11.01 -7.48
N SER A 44 22.05 12.19 -7.19
CA SER A 44 20.62 12.46 -7.32
C SER A 44 20.14 12.34 -8.77
N GLY A 45 20.96 12.81 -9.73
CA GLY A 45 20.72 12.65 -11.16
C GLY A 45 20.67 11.18 -11.59
N SER A 46 21.63 10.39 -11.14
CA SER A 46 21.70 8.95 -11.39
C SER A 46 20.52 8.19 -10.77
N ILE A 47 20.16 8.48 -9.52
CA ILE A 47 18.99 7.92 -8.85
C ILE A 47 17.70 8.26 -9.62
N ARG A 48 17.56 9.50 -10.10
CA ARG A 48 16.39 9.92 -10.89
C ARG A 48 16.30 9.16 -12.21
N LYS A 49 17.42 8.97 -12.91
CA LYS A 49 17.49 8.16 -14.15
C LYS A 49 17.08 6.71 -13.88
N GLN A 50 17.63 6.08 -12.83
CA GLN A 50 17.28 4.71 -12.46
C GLN A 50 15.80 4.56 -12.08
N LYS A 51 15.27 5.50 -11.28
CA LYS A 51 13.83 5.53 -10.96
C LYS A 51 12.95 5.67 -12.20
N ALA A 52 13.38 6.43 -13.22
CA ALA A 52 12.65 6.54 -14.48
C ALA A 52 12.67 5.24 -15.28
N ARG A 53 13.84 4.59 -15.40
CA ARG A 53 13.96 3.28 -16.05
C ARG A 53 13.09 2.22 -15.38
N LEU A 54 13.10 2.15 -14.05
CA LEU A 54 12.27 1.22 -13.29
C LEU A 54 10.76 1.45 -13.51
N ARG A 55 10.32 2.72 -13.60
CA ARG A 55 8.93 3.04 -13.93
C ARG A 55 8.57 2.57 -15.34
N ASN A 56 9.43 2.80 -16.32
CA ASN A 56 9.20 2.37 -17.70
C ASN A 56 9.14 0.84 -17.80
N LEU A 57 10.05 0.13 -17.12
CA LEU A 57 10.04 -1.33 -17.04
C LEU A 57 8.74 -1.84 -16.40
N LYS A 58 8.29 -1.23 -15.30
CA LYS A 58 7.01 -1.57 -14.66
C LYS A 58 5.84 -1.41 -15.62
N HIS A 59 5.77 -0.31 -16.37
CA HIS A 59 4.72 -0.09 -17.36
C HIS A 59 4.79 -1.09 -18.52
N ALA A 60 5.99 -1.45 -18.99
CA ALA A 60 6.18 -2.46 -20.02
C ALA A 60 5.70 -3.84 -19.55
N LEU A 61 6.06 -4.26 -18.34
CA LEU A 61 5.60 -5.52 -17.74
C LEU A 61 4.07 -5.58 -17.61
N GLN A 62 3.42 -4.47 -17.25
CA GLN A 62 1.95 -4.42 -17.17
C GLN A 62 1.28 -4.54 -18.53
N ARG A 63 1.85 -3.89 -19.56
CA ARG A 63 1.36 -4.05 -20.94
C ARG A 63 1.53 -5.48 -21.43
N LEU A 64 2.67 -6.10 -21.14
CA LEU A 64 2.92 -7.51 -21.48
C LEU A 64 1.91 -8.44 -20.79
N TYR A 65 1.66 -8.24 -19.49
CA TYR A 65 0.65 -8.99 -18.74
C TYR A 65 -0.74 -8.84 -19.36
N LEU A 66 -1.17 -7.61 -19.68
CA LEU A 66 -2.48 -7.38 -20.31
C LEU A 66 -2.58 -8.02 -21.70
N ASN A 67 -1.53 -7.92 -22.52
CA ASN A 67 -1.50 -8.55 -23.83
C ASN A 67 -1.55 -10.09 -23.73
N LEU A 68 -0.91 -10.67 -22.70
CA LEU A 68 -0.96 -12.11 -22.46
C LEU A 68 -2.36 -12.59 -22.06
N VAL A 69 -3.05 -11.83 -21.20
CA VAL A 69 -4.36 -12.23 -20.65
C VAL A 69 -5.52 -11.88 -21.57
N LEU A 70 -5.49 -10.70 -22.22
CA LEU A 70 -6.58 -10.17 -23.03
C LEU A 70 -6.34 -10.31 -24.54
N GLY A 71 -5.14 -10.68 -24.97
CA GLY A 71 -4.75 -10.64 -26.37
C GLY A 71 -4.54 -9.22 -26.88
N ASN A 72 -4.65 -9.03 -28.20
CA ASN A 72 -4.42 -7.74 -28.86
C ASN A 72 -5.64 -6.79 -28.74
N VAL A 73 -6.06 -6.50 -27.51
CA VAL A 73 -7.19 -5.61 -27.21
C VAL A 73 -6.68 -4.23 -26.79
N ASN A 74 -7.22 -3.17 -27.39
CA ASN A 74 -6.86 -1.81 -27.00
C ASN A 74 -7.52 -1.43 -25.66
N VAL A 75 -6.70 -1.41 -24.60
CA VAL A 75 -7.11 -1.01 -23.24
C VAL A 75 -6.81 0.47 -22.94
N THR A 76 -6.47 1.27 -23.96
CA THR A 76 -6.12 2.68 -23.79
C THR A 76 -7.38 3.55 -23.65
N LEU A 77 -7.47 4.27 -22.54
CA LEU A 77 -8.54 5.22 -22.23
C LEU A 77 -8.09 6.62 -22.64
N LEU A 78 -8.55 7.08 -23.81
CA LEU A 78 -8.07 8.31 -24.45
C LEU A 78 -8.49 9.59 -23.70
N SER A 79 -9.73 9.65 -23.20
CA SER A 79 -10.25 10.83 -22.50
C SER A 79 -10.11 10.70 -20.98
N ASN A 80 -9.94 11.85 -20.30
CA ASN A 80 -9.98 11.88 -18.83
C ASN A 80 -11.34 11.39 -18.30
N GLN A 81 -12.43 11.70 -19.00
CA GLN A 81 -13.76 11.20 -18.66
C GLN A 81 -13.83 9.66 -18.70
N ALA A 82 -13.27 9.02 -19.73
CA ALA A 82 -13.21 7.56 -19.81
C ALA A 82 -12.38 6.94 -18.69
N LYS A 83 -11.23 7.57 -18.33
CA LYS A 83 -10.41 7.14 -17.18
C LYS A 83 -11.20 7.21 -15.86
N PHE A 84 -11.95 8.28 -15.65
CA PHE A 84 -12.77 8.45 -14.45
C PHE A 84 -13.97 7.50 -14.42
N ALA A 85 -14.67 7.32 -15.53
CA ALA A 85 -15.78 6.39 -15.65
C ALA A 85 -15.32 4.96 -15.38
N TYR A 86 -14.21 4.53 -15.99
CA TYR A 86 -13.63 3.21 -15.73
C TYR A 86 -13.24 3.03 -14.26
N LYS A 87 -12.64 4.06 -13.64
CA LYS A 87 -12.31 4.01 -12.22
C LYS A 87 -13.57 3.88 -11.35
N ASP A 88 -14.63 4.62 -11.67
CA ASP A 88 -15.91 4.55 -10.96
C ASP A 88 -16.53 3.15 -11.06
N GLU A 89 -16.57 2.57 -12.26
CA GLU A 89 -17.03 1.19 -12.50
C GLU A 89 -16.17 0.14 -11.79
N TYR A 90 -14.86 0.37 -11.69
CA TYR A 90 -13.97 -0.46 -10.88
C TYR A 90 -14.29 -0.38 -9.37
N GLU A 91 -14.55 0.80 -8.83
CA GLU A 91 -14.92 0.94 -7.41
C GLU A 91 -16.31 0.32 -7.13
N LYS A 92 -17.30 0.53 -8.02
CA LYS A 92 -18.63 -0.12 -7.93
C LYS A 92 -18.52 -1.64 -7.98
N PHE A 93 -17.75 -2.17 -8.92
CA PHE A 93 -17.48 -3.61 -9.02
C PHE A 93 -16.93 -4.17 -7.71
N LYS A 94 -15.94 -3.50 -7.10
CA LYS A 94 -15.43 -3.92 -5.78
C LYS A 94 -16.55 -3.98 -4.74
N LEU A 95 -17.37 -2.94 -4.64
CA LEU A 95 -18.46 -2.89 -3.67
C LEU A 95 -19.48 -4.03 -3.87
N TYR A 96 -19.98 -4.22 -5.10
CA TYR A 96 -20.95 -5.27 -5.39
C TYR A 96 -20.40 -6.65 -5.04
N LEU A 97 -19.14 -6.93 -5.40
CA LEU A 97 -18.54 -8.21 -5.11
C LEU A 97 -18.21 -8.39 -3.63
N THR A 98 -17.80 -7.34 -2.92
CA THR A 98 -17.63 -7.40 -1.47
C THR A 98 -18.94 -7.74 -0.75
N ILE A 99 -20.09 -7.22 -1.21
CA ILE A 99 -21.41 -7.56 -0.64
C ILE A 99 -21.75 -9.02 -0.91
N ILE A 100 -21.54 -9.51 -2.15
CA ILE A 100 -21.78 -10.92 -2.50
C ILE A 100 -20.88 -11.84 -1.66
N LEU A 101 -19.60 -11.51 -1.52
CA LEU A 101 -18.65 -12.28 -0.71
C LEU A 101 -19.02 -12.25 0.78
N LEU A 102 -19.49 -11.12 1.31
CA LEU A 102 -19.97 -11.03 2.69
C LEU A 102 -21.14 -11.97 2.93
N LEU A 103 -22.18 -11.89 2.09
CA LEU A 103 -23.37 -12.74 2.19
C LEU A 103 -23.01 -14.22 1.99
N GLY A 104 -22.14 -14.52 1.02
CA GLY A 104 -21.64 -15.87 0.78
C GLY A 104 -20.88 -16.44 1.97
N ALA A 105 -19.99 -15.66 2.60
CA ALA A 105 -19.23 -16.10 3.77
C ALA A 105 -20.14 -16.32 5.00
N VAL A 106 -21.13 -15.44 5.21
CA VAL A 106 -22.15 -15.61 6.27
C VAL A 106 -22.99 -16.86 6.01
N ALA A 107 -23.44 -17.07 4.78
CA ALA A 107 -24.21 -18.26 4.41
C ALA A 107 -23.40 -19.54 4.62
N CYS A 108 -22.16 -19.61 4.14
CA CYS A 108 -21.28 -20.77 4.33
C CYS A 108 -20.98 -21.02 5.83
N ARG A 109 -20.84 -19.96 6.62
CA ARG A 109 -20.52 -20.10 8.05
C ARG A 109 -21.69 -20.60 8.89
N PHE A 110 -22.91 -20.08 8.67
CA PHE A 110 -24.03 -20.28 9.59
C PHE A 110 -25.15 -21.17 9.06
N VAL A 111 -25.23 -21.37 7.74
CA VAL A 111 -26.36 -22.07 7.10
C VAL A 111 -25.87 -23.27 6.28
N LEU A 112 -24.92 -23.05 5.38
CA LEU A 112 -24.47 -24.00 4.38
C LEU A 112 -23.11 -24.58 4.75
N HIS A 113 -23.13 -25.65 5.56
CA HIS A 113 -21.92 -26.32 6.06
C HIS A 113 -21.37 -27.38 5.08
N TYR A 114 -21.63 -27.21 3.78
CA TYR A 114 -21.25 -28.19 2.75
C TYR A 114 -19.90 -27.82 2.13
N ARG A 115 -19.05 -28.82 1.86
CA ARG A 115 -17.75 -28.58 1.23
C ARG A 115 -17.86 -27.88 -0.13
N VAL A 116 -18.89 -28.23 -0.90
CA VAL A 116 -19.15 -27.65 -2.24
C VAL A 116 -19.44 -26.15 -2.14
N THR A 117 -20.15 -25.70 -1.10
CA THR A 117 -20.43 -24.26 -0.93
C THR A 117 -19.18 -23.48 -0.56
N ASP A 118 -18.28 -24.06 0.23
CA ASP A 118 -16.97 -23.46 0.51
C ASP A 118 -16.10 -23.40 -0.77
N GLU A 119 -16.17 -24.41 -1.63
CA GLU A 119 -15.51 -24.46 -2.93
C GLU A 119 -15.99 -23.34 -3.86
N ILE A 120 -17.31 -23.17 -3.99
CA ILE A 120 -17.92 -22.09 -4.78
C ILE A 120 -17.48 -20.73 -4.24
N PHE A 121 -17.48 -20.56 -2.91
CA PHE A 121 -17.02 -19.34 -2.27
C PHE A 121 -15.54 -19.04 -2.56
N ASN A 122 -14.66 -20.03 -2.40
CA ASN A 122 -13.23 -19.86 -2.66
C ASN A 122 -12.94 -19.64 -4.16
N PHE A 123 -13.68 -20.30 -5.05
CA PHE A 123 -13.60 -20.04 -6.49
C PHE A 123 -13.98 -18.59 -6.82
N LEU A 124 -15.04 -18.06 -6.19
CA LEU A 124 -15.43 -16.68 -6.34
C LEU A 124 -14.35 -15.71 -5.83
N LEU A 125 -13.65 -16.03 -4.73
CA LEU A 125 -12.50 -15.26 -4.25
C LEU A 125 -11.34 -15.25 -5.25
N VAL A 126 -10.98 -16.41 -5.81
CA VAL A 126 -9.94 -16.51 -6.86
C VAL A 126 -10.31 -15.63 -8.04
N TRP A 127 -11.54 -15.79 -8.55
CA TRP A 127 -12.05 -15.00 -9.67
C TRP A 127 -12.04 -13.50 -9.37
N TYR A 128 -12.49 -13.10 -8.18
CA TYR A 128 -12.52 -11.71 -7.75
C TYR A 128 -11.12 -11.09 -7.76
N TYR A 129 -10.14 -11.70 -7.09
CA TYR A 129 -8.79 -11.17 -7.02
C TYR A 129 -8.08 -11.18 -8.38
N CYS A 130 -8.29 -12.21 -9.21
CA CYS A 130 -7.82 -12.21 -10.61
C CYS A 130 -8.41 -11.04 -11.41
N THR A 131 -9.70 -10.75 -11.24
CA THR A 131 -10.34 -9.63 -11.93
C THR A 131 -9.75 -8.29 -11.47
N LEU A 132 -9.43 -8.15 -10.18
CA LEU A 132 -8.78 -6.95 -9.66
C LEU A 132 -7.39 -6.73 -10.26
N THR A 133 -6.56 -7.78 -10.41
CA THR A 133 -5.22 -7.62 -11.01
C THR A 133 -5.29 -7.12 -12.46
N ILE A 134 -6.27 -7.59 -13.23
CA ILE A 134 -6.52 -7.13 -14.61
C ILE A 134 -6.99 -5.68 -14.61
N ARG A 135 -8.03 -5.36 -13.83
CA ARG A 135 -8.60 -3.99 -13.79
C ARG A 135 -7.58 -2.96 -13.28
N GLU A 136 -6.77 -3.31 -12.29
CA GLU A 136 -5.69 -2.43 -11.81
C GLU A 136 -4.56 -2.26 -12.82
N SER A 137 -4.21 -3.32 -13.57
CA SER A 137 -3.22 -3.21 -14.64
C SER A 137 -3.70 -2.28 -15.76
N ILE A 138 -4.99 -2.30 -16.10
CA ILE A 138 -5.61 -1.34 -17.03
C ILE A 138 -5.51 0.08 -16.47
N LEU A 139 -5.86 0.29 -15.19
CA LEU A 139 -5.75 1.59 -14.54
C LEU A 139 -4.31 2.13 -14.57
N ILE A 140 -3.31 1.30 -14.27
CA ILE A 140 -1.91 1.74 -14.21
C ILE A 140 -1.35 2.01 -15.61
N SER A 141 -1.75 1.21 -16.62
CA SER A 141 -1.41 1.47 -18.03
C SER A 141 -2.00 2.79 -18.54
N ASN A 142 -3.06 3.28 -17.91
CA ASN A 142 -3.72 4.55 -18.20
C ASN A 142 -3.35 5.71 -17.26
N GLY A 143 -2.29 5.55 -16.46
CA GLY A 143 -1.70 6.62 -15.65
C GLY A 143 -2.05 6.61 -14.16
N SER A 144 -2.81 5.62 -13.68
CA SER A 144 -3.11 5.47 -12.25
C SER A 144 -1.84 5.18 -11.44
N ARG A 145 -1.63 5.92 -10.35
CA ARG A 145 -0.47 5.77 -9.45
C ARG A 145 -0.76 4.82 -8.29
N ILE A 146 -1.17 3.59 -8.60
CA ILE A 146 -1.40 2.57 -7.58
C ILE A 146 -0.05 2.14 -6.98
N LYS A 147 0.05 2.12 -5.64
CA LYS A 147 1.29 1.72 -4.96
C LYS A 147 1.57 0.23 -5.23
N GLY A 148 2.85 -0.12 -5.38
CA GLY A 148 3.27 -1.47 -5.75
C GLY A 148 2.71 -2.56 -4.84
N TRP A 149 2.74 -2.36 -3.52
CA TRP A 149 2.22 -3.33 -2.56
C TRP A 149 0.74 -3.70 -2.80
N TRP A 150 -0.13 -2.73 -3.12
CA TRP A 150 -1.55 -3.02 -3.33
C TRP A 150 -1.78 -3.91 -4.55
N VAL A 151 -1.01 -3.68 -5.61
CA VAL A 151 -1.00 -4.56 -6.80
C VAL A 151 -0.51 -5.95 -6.41
N SER A 152 0.63 -6.05 -5.72
CA SER A 152 1.20 -7.33 -5.27
C SER A 152 0.26 -8.10 -4.32
N HIS A 153 -0.43 -7.40 -3.42
CA HIS A 153 -1.40 -7.98 -2.49
C HIS A 153 -2.48 -8.73 -3.27
N HIS A 154 -3.05 -8.18 -4.35
CA HIS A 154 -4.05 -8.91 -5.13
C HIS A 154 -3.52 -10.23 -5.72
N TYR A 155 -2.30 -10.25 -6.24
CA TYR A 155 -1.68 -11.51 -6.70
C TYR A 155 -1.49 -12.53 -5.57
N VAL A 156 -1.02 -12.08 -4.40
CA VAL A 156 -0.85 -12.95 -3.23
C VAL A 156 -2.20 -13.47 -2.74
N SER A 157 -3.26 -12.66 -2.75
CA SER A 157 -4.61 -13.07 -2.37
C SER A 157 -5.26 -14.04 -3.38
N THR A 158 -5.00 -13.87 -4.68
CA THR A 158 -5.37 -14.87 -5.70
C THR A 158 -4.73 -16.21 -5.40
N PHE A 159 -3.41 -16.23 -5.12
CA PHE A 159 -2.69 -17.44 -4.77
C PHE A 159 -3.25 -18.08 -3.50
N LEU A 160 -3.43 -17.29 -2.43
CA LEU A 160 -4.02 -17.76 -1.17
C LEU A 160 -5.38 -18.42 -1.39
N SER A 161 -6.26 -17.77 -2.14
CA SER A 161 -7.61 -18.28 -2.43
C SER A 161 -7.57 -19.55 -3.29
N GLY A 162 -6.59 -19.66 -4.20
CA GLY A 162 -6.38 -20.87 -5.01
C GLY A 162 -5.88 -22.05 -4.17
N VAL A 163 -4.97 -21.80 -3.23
CA VAL A 163 -4.52 -22.83 -2.28
C VAL A 163 -5.67 -23.25 -1.36
N MET A 164 -6.50 -22.32 -0.87
CA MET A 164 -7.72 -22.63 -0.11
C MET A 164 -8.70 -23.49 -0.93
N LEU A 165 -8.92 -23.16 -2.21
CA LEU A 165 -9.82 -23.90 -3.09
C LEU A 165 -9.39 -25.37 -3.29
N THR A 166 -8.08 -25.59 -3.40
CA THR A 166 -7.47 -26.91 -3.62
C THR A 166 -7.22 -27.70 -2.33
N TRP A 167 -7.52 -27.15 -1.16
CA TRP A 167 -7.39 -27.86 0.11
C TRP A 167 -8.49 -28.94 0.22
N PRO A 168 -8.15 -30.24 0.24
CA PRO A 168 -9.14 -31.30 0.36
C PRO A 168 -9.91 -31.20 1.69
N ASN A 169 -11.12 -31.75 1.71
CA ASN A 169 -11.87 -31.87 2.94
C ASN A 169 -11.18 -32.88 3.88
N GLY A 170 -10.79 -32.43 5.07
CA GLY A 170 -10.09 -33.24 6.07
C GLY A 170 -10.19 -32.61 7.46
N LEU A 171 -9.65 -33.27 8.48
CA LEU A 171 -9.72 -32.79 9.86
C LEU A 171 -9.11 -31.39 10.00
N ILE A 172 -7.91 -31.19 9.45
CA ILE A 172 -7.19 -29.92 9.59
C ILE A 172 -7.93 -28.79 8.86
N TYR A 173 -8.51 -29.08 7.69
CA TYR A 173 -9.37 -28.13 6.99
C TYR A 173 -10.54 -27.70 7.87
N GLN A 174 -11.27 -28.64 8.48
CA GLN A 174 -12.42 -28.33 9.32
C GLN A 174 -12.03 -27.52 10.57
N LYS A 175 -10.86 -27.78 11.16
CA LYS A 175 -10.32 -26.98 12.28
C LYS A 175 -10.10 -25.51 11.90
N PHE A 176 -9.67 -25.23 10.67
CA PHE A 176 -9.38 -23.86 10.22
C PHE A 176 -10.55 -23.17 9.50
N ARG A 177 -11.47 -23.94 8.92
CA ARG A 177 -12.59 -23.47 8.08
C ARG A 177 -13.33 -22.29 8.69
N ASP A 178 -13.78 -22.44 9.93
CA ASP A 178 -14.57 -21.41 10.59
C ASP A 178 -13.74 -20.15 10.85
N GLN A 179 -12.46 -20.28 11.21
CA GLN A 179 -11.59 -19.11 11.38
C GLN A 179 -11.41 -18.35 10.06
N PHE A 180 -11.26 -19.08 8.94
CA PHE A 180 -11.15 -18.50 7.61
C PHE A 180 -12.44 -17.77 7.17
N LEU A 181 -13.61 -18.37 7.39
CA LEU A 181 -14.89 -17.75 7.06
C LEU A 181 -15.16 -16.51 7.92
N ALA A 182 -14.86 -16.56 9.22
CA ALA A 182 -14.96 -15.40 10.10
C ALA A 182 -14.02 -14.25 9.66
N PHE A 183 -12.78 -14.58 9.31
CA PHE A 183 -11.84 -13.63 8.74
C PHE A 183 -12.36 -13.03 7.42
N SER A 184 -12.98 -13.84 6.56
CA SER A 184 -13.54 -13.39 5.28
C SER A 184 -14.72 -12.42 5.48
N ILE A 185 -15.60 -12.68 6.45
CA ILE A 185 -16.68 -11.77 6.86
C ILE A 185 -16.09 -10.44 7.33
N PHE A 186 -15.14 -10.50 8.27
CA PHE A 186 -14.47 -9.31 8.80
C PHE A 186 -13.81 -8.50 7.67
N GLN A 187 -13.08 -9.18 6.78
CA GLN A 187 -12.38 -8.54 5.67
C GLN A 187 -13.34 -7.85 4.70
N SER A 188 -14.50 -8.44 4.40
CA SER A 188 -15.53 -7.80 3.59
C SER A 188 -16.10 -6.54 4.27
N CYS A 189 -16.30 -6.55 5.59
CA CYS A 189 -16.68 -5.35 6.34
C CYS A 189 -15.60 -4.25 6.22
N VAL A 190 -14.32 -4.61 6.36
CA VAL A 190 -13.21 -3.65 6.19
C VAL A 190 -13.14 -3.11 4.77
N GLN A 191 -13.35 -3.93 3.75
CA GLN A 191 -13.39 -3.51 2.35
C GLN A 191 -14.54 -2.53 2.08
N PHE A 192 -15.71 -2.75 2.69
CA PHE A 192 -16.83 -1.82 2.62
C PHE A 192 -16.45 -0.46 3.22
N LEU A 193 -15.85 -0.43 4.41
CA LEU A 193 -15.35 0.81 5.02
C LEU A 193 -14.27 1.50 4.17
N GLN A 194 -13.35 0.73 3.59
CA GLN A 194 -12.33 1.22 2.68
C GLN A 194 -12.93 1.86 1.42
N TYR A 195 -13.97 1.26 0.84
CA TYR A 195 -14.68 1.81 -0.32
C TYR A 195 -15.23 3.20 -0.03
N TYR A 196 -15.95 3.36 1.09
CA TYR A 196 -16.50 4.64 1.50
C TYR A 196 -15.43 5.69 1.77
N TYR A 197 -14.34 5.29 2.44
CA TYR A 197 -13.20 6.15 2.66
C TYR A 197 -12.56 6.61 1.33
N GLN A 198 -12.34 5.69 0.38
CA GLN A 198 -11.73 5.98 -0.92
C GLN A 198 -12.63 6.85 -1.79
N ARG A 199 -13.94 6.58 -1.81
CA ARG A 199 -14.94 7.38 -2.53
C ARG A 199 -15.03 8.79 -1.96
N GLY A 200 -15.00 8.95 -0.64
CA GLY A 200 -14.95 10.27 0.00
C GLY A 200 -13.66 11.04 -0.30
N CYS A 201 -12.50 10.35 -0.36
CA CYS A 201 -11.24 10.97 -0.78
C CYS A 201 -11.29 11.43 -2.25
N LEU A 202 -11.82 10.59 -3.13
CA LEU A 202 -11.97 10.89 -4.55
C LEU A 202 -12.92 12.07 -4.77
N TYR A 203 -14.03 12.12 -4.03
CA TYR A 203 -14.96 13.25 -4.04
C TYR A 203 -14.29 14.55 -3.58
N ARG A 204 -13.52 14.55 -2.48
CA ARG A 204 -12.79 15.75 -2.04
C ARG A 204 -11.79 16.24 -3.08
N LEU A 205 -11.06 15.33 -3.73
CA LEU A 205 -10.15 15.71 -4.81
C LEU A 205 -10.89 16.33 -6.00
N ARG A 206 -12.11 15.86 -6.30
CA ARG A 206 -12.99 16.45 -7.33
C ARG A 206 -13.53 17.83 -6.89
N ALA A 207 -14.02 17.95 -5.67
CA ALA A 207 -14.60 19.17 -5.10
C ALA A 207 -13.57 20.30 -4.91
N LEU A 208 -12.30 19.97 -4.69
CA LEU A 208 -11.19 20.93 -4.59
C LEU A 208 -10.76 21.52 -5.96
N GLY A 209 -11.44 21.20 -7.06
CA GLY A 209 -11.33 21.99 -8.29
C GLY A 209 -10.23 21.59 -9.28
N GLU A 210 -9.85 20.31 -9.39
CA GLU A 210 -9.51 19.77 -10.72
C GLU A 210 -10.82 19.61 -11.54
N ARG A 211 -11.32 20.78 -11.97
CA ARG A 211 -12.44 21.19 -12.86
C ARG A 211 -13.90 20.75 -12.57
N ASN A 212 -14.63 21.79 -12.11
CA ASN A 212 -16.02 22.22 -12.29
C ASN A 212 -17.14 21.71 -11.33
N HIS A 213 -17.81 22.72 -10.77
CA HIS A 213 -18.95 22.76 -9.85
C HIS A 213 -20.08 21.78 -10.17
N LEU A 214 -20.63 21.11 -9.16
CA LEU A 214 -21.81 21.58 -8.42
C LEU A 214 -22.04 20.67 -7.19
N ASP A 215 -22.69 21.20 -6.17
CA ASP A 215 -23.01 20.57 -4.89
C ASP A 215 -23.44 19.11 -4.96
N LEU A 216 -22.99 18.33 -3.98
CA LEU A 216 -23.74 17.20 -3.46
C LEU A 216 -23.76 17.31 -1.93
N THR A 217 -24.91 17.76 -1.40
CA THR A 217 -25.33 17.45 -0.04
C THR A 217 -25.43 15.93 0.06
N VAL A 218 -24.43 15.28 0.66
CA VAL A 218 -24.55 13.86 0.98
C VAL A 218 -25.41 13.74 2.24
N GLU A 219 -26.73 13.76 2.05
CA GLU A 219 -27.64 13.09 2.96
C GLU A 219 -27.24 11.61 3.02
N GLY A 220 -26.79 11.15 4.18
CA GLY A 220 -26.46 9.74 4.45
C GLY A 220 -25.05 9.46 4.97
N PHE A 221 -24.12 10.42 4.96
CA PHE A 221 -22.81 10.26 5.59
C PHE A 221 -22.74 10.96 6.94
N GLN A 222 -22.72 10.17 8.01
CA GLN A 222 -22.57 10.67 9.36
C GLN A 222 -21.25 11.46 9.49
N SER A 223 -21.33 12.69 10.00
CA SER A 223 -20.24 13.68 10.06
C SER A 223 -18.97 13.18 10.76
N TRP A 224 -19.06 12.18 11.65
CA TRP A 224 -17.92 11.62 12.38
C TRP A 224 -16.99 10.72 11.53
N MET A 225 -17.51 10.06 10.48
CA MET A 225 -16.69 9.28 9.51
C MET A 225 -15.77 10.18 8.67
N TRP A 226 -15.95 11.51 8.72
CA TRP A 226 -15.11 12.49 8.05
C TRP A 226 -13.78 12.77 8.75
N ARG A 227 -13.52 12.21 9.95
CA ARG A 227 -12.22 12.31 10.64
C ARG A 227 -11.07 11.50 9.99
N GLY A 228 -11.17 11.25 8.68
CA GLY A 228 -10.09 10.82 7.81
C GLY A 228 -9.57 9.41 8.08
N LEU A 229 -8.38 9.12 7.53
CA LEU A 229 -7.71 7.80 7.62
C LEU A 229 -7.66 7.23 9.05
N THR A 230 -7.65 8.09 10.07
CA THR A 230 -7.55 7.72 11.49
C THR A 230 -8.71 6.82 11.95
N PHE A 231 -9.93 7.05 11.45
CA PHE A 231 -11.07 6.17 11.75
C PHE A 231 -10.88 4.75 11.21
N LEU A 232 -10.26 4.63 10.04
CA LEU A 232 -10.08 3.35 9.36
C LEU A 232 -8.91 2.54 9.96
N LEU A 233 -7.92 3.20 10.56
CA LEU A 233 -6.70 2.55 11.04
C LEU A 233 -6.94 1.42 12.06
N PRO A 234 -7.78 1.56 13.10
CA PRO A 234 -8.05 0.48 14.05
C PRO A 234 -8.54 -0.80 13.36
N PHE A 235 -9.48 -0.67 12.41
CA PHE A 235 -10.01 -1.80 11.65
C PHE A 235 -8.94 -2.44 10.76
N LEU A 236 -8.08 -1.63 10.14
CA LEU A 236 -6.98 -2.15 9.34
C LEU A 236 -5.97 -2.91 10.20
N PHE A 237 -5.55 -2.35 11.33
CA PHE A 237 -4.61 -3.03 12.23
C PHE A 237 -5.22 -4.31 12.81
N CYS A 238 -6.49 -4.30 13.19
CA CYS A 238 -7.20 -5.51 13.60
C CYS A 238 -7.15 -6.58 12.49
N GLY A 239 -7.44 -6.20 11.24
CA GLY A 239 -7.31 -7.12 10.10
C GLY A 239 -5.90 -7.66 9.89
N HIS A 240 -4.88 -6.82 10.05
CA HIS A 240 -3.48 -7.24 9.92
C HIS A 240 -3.11 -8.23 11.03
N PHE A 241 -3.47 -7.95 12.28
CA PHE A 241 -3.21 -8.89 13.38
C PHE A 241 -4.01 -10.19 13.23
N TRP A 242 -5.21 -10.14 12.65
CA TRP A 242 -5.94 -11.37 12.29
C TRP A 242 -5.21 -12.16 11.19
N GLN A 243 -4.61 -11.50 10.20
CA GLN A 243 -3.75 -12.20 9.22
C GLN A 243 -2.58 -12.90 9.91
N LEU A 244 -1.94 -12.26 10.89
CA LEU A 244 -0.89 -12.90 11.70
C LEU A 244 -1.44 -14.07 12.51
N TYR A 245 -2.60 -13.91 13.14
CA TYR A 245 -3.27 -14.98 13.89
C TYR A 245 -3.54 -16.19 12.99
N ASN A 246 -4.07 -15.98 11.79
CA ASN A 246 -4.25 -17.06 10.80
C ASN A 246 -2.93 -17.73 10.43
N ALA A 247 -1.85 -16.95 10.23
CA ALA A 247 -0.53 -17.51 9.93
C ALA A 247 -0.03 -18.41 11.08
N VAL A 248 -0.11 -17.93 12.33
CA VAL A 248 0.32 -18.70 13.52
C VAL A 248 -0.51 -19.98 13.68
N THR A 249 -1.85 -19.87 13.63
CA THR A 249 -2.73 -21.04 13.70
C THR A 249 -2.39 -22.07 12.62
N LEU A 250 -2.14 -21.65 11.38
CA LEU A 250 -1.78 -22.55 10.30
C LEU A 250 -0.37 -23.15 10.46
N PHE A 251 0.59 -22.44 11.04
CA PHE A 251 1.90 -23.03 11.37
C PHE A 251 1.77 -24.11 12.44
N GLU A 252 0.98 -23.85 13.49
CA GLU A 252 0.68 -24.85 14.52
C GLU A 252 -0.03 -26.07 13.91
N LEU A 253 -1.06 -25.85 13.09
CA LEU A 253 -1.77 -26.92 12.39
C LEU A 253 -0.87 -27.69 11.42
N SER A 254 0.08 -27.03 10.76
CA SER A 254 1.04 -27.68 9.86
C SER A 254 2.01 -28.62 10.58
N SER A 255 2.19 -28.43 11.89
CA SER A 255 3.04 -29.28 12.73
C SER A 255 2.24 -30.40 13.41
N HIS A 256 0.92 -30.46 13.19
CA HIS A 256 0.04 -31.48 13.77
C HIS A 256 0.33 -32.85 13.14
N GLU A 257 0.35 -33.91 13.95
CA GLU A 257 0.74 -35.28 13.51
C GLU A 257 -0.09 -35.81 12.33
N GLU A 258 -1.38 -35.47 12.31
CA GLU A 258 -2.31 -35.84 11.25
C GLU A 258 -2.27 -34.95 10.01
N CYS A 259 -1.52 -33.84 10.02
CA CYS A 259 -1.45 -32.92 8.88
C CYS A 259 -0.55 -33.52 7.78
N ARG A 260 -1.16 -33.83 6.62
CA ARG A 260 -0.45 -34.32 5.43
C ARG A 260 -0.55 -33.34 4.25
N GLU A 261 -1.41 -32.33 4.39
CA GLU A 261 -1.74 -31.37 3.36
C GLU A 261 -0.69 -30.25 3.28
N TRP A 262 0.00 -30.14 2.15
CA TRP A 262 0.99 -29.08 1.93
C TRP A 262 0.36 -27.67 1.93
N GLN A 263 -0.94 -27.59 1.63
CA GLN A 263 -1.72 -26.36 1.60
C GLN A 263 -1.61 -25.60 2.92
N VAL A 264 -1.61 -26.29 4.06
CA VAL A 264 -1.61 -25.68 5.40
C VAL A 264 -0.37 -24.81 5.60
N PHE A 265 0.81 -25.38 5.34
CA PHE A 265 2.08 -24.68 5.48
C PHE A 265 2.20 -23.50 4.48
N VAL A 266 1.79 -23.72 3.23
CA VAL A 266 1.82 -22.66 2.21
C VAL A 266 0.88 -21.51 2.55
N LEU A 267 -0.31 -21.79 3.08
CA LEU A 267 -1.24 -20.78 3.55
C LEU A 267 -0.68 -20.01 4.75
N ALA A 268 0.00 -20.68 5.68
CA ALA A 268 0.67 -20.04 6.81
C ALA A 268 1.68 -18.98 6.34
N LEU A 269 2.57 -19.36 5.41
CA LEU A 269 3.53 -18.45 4.79
C LEU A 269 2.84 -17.30 4.04
N THR A 270 1.77 -17.61 3.30
CA THR A 270 1.07 -16.62 2.49
C THR A 270 0.36 -15.58 3.36
N PHE A 271 -0.31 -16.01 4.44
CA PHE A 271 -0.89 -15.10 5.43
C PHE A 271 0.18 -14.25 6.13
N LEU A 272 1.35 -14.81 6.42
CA LEU A 272 2.47 -14.06 7.00
C LEU A 272 3.00 -12.98 6.04
N ILE A 273 3.14 -13.29 4.75
CA ILE A 273 3.52 -12.31 3.72
C ILE A 273 2.49 -11.18 3.65
N LEU A 274 1.20 -11.51 3.64
CA LEU A 274 0.12 -10.53 3.64
C LEU A 274 0.18 -9.63 4.88
N PHE A 275 0.33 -10.23 6.06
CA PHE A 275 0.48 -9.48 7.32
C PHE A 275 1.64 -8.50 7.24
N LEU A 276 2.86 -8.99 6.94
CA LEU A 276 4.07 -8.17 6.92
C LEU A 276 3.93 -7.02 5.93
N GLY A 277 3.51 -7.29 4.70
CA GLY A 277 3.42 -6.24 3.69
C GLY A 277 2.29 -5.23 3.97
N ASN A 278 1.14 -5.68 4.47
CA ASN A 278 0.03 -4.80 4.84
C ASN A 278 0.39 -3.93 6.05
N PHE A 279 0.95 -4.54 7.10
CA PHE A 279 1.36 -3.87 8.32
C PHE A 279 2.45 -2.82 8.06
N LEU A 280 3.53 -3.20 7.36
CA LEU A 280 4.62 -2.28 7.02
C LEU A 280 4.15 -1.15 6.10
N THR A 281 3.26 -1.43 5.16
CA THR A 281 2.69 -0.40 4.26
C THR A 281 1.81 0.58 5.04
N THR A 282 0.96 0.10 5.94
CA THR A 282 0.14 0.96 6.81
C THR A 282 1.03 1.79 7.73
N LEU A 283 2.05 1.20 8.38
CA LEU A 283 3.01 1.93 9.20
C LEU A 283 3.70 3.05 8.44
N LYS A 284 4.18 2.79 7.21
CA LYS A 284 4.80 3.81 6.35
C LYS A 284 3.84 4.98 6.08
N VAL A 285 2.54 4.70 5.85
CA VAL A 285 1.53 5.73 5.64
C VAL A 285 1.28 6.54 6.91
N VAL A 286 1.16 5.89 8.07
CA VAL A 286 0.97 6.54 9.37
C VAL A 286 2.16 7.44 9.68
N HIS A 287 3.39 6.91 9.55
CA HIS A 287 4.62 7.67 9.80
C HIS A 287 4.73 8.91 8.90
N ALA A 288 4.49 8.77 7.59
CA ALA A 288 4.50 9.89 6.66
C ALA A 288 3.45 10.96 7.03
N LYS A 289 2.27 10.54 7.52
CA LYS A 289 1.22 11.46 7.96
C LYS A 289 1.60 12.18 9.25
N LEU A 290 2.21 11.49 10.21
CA LEU A 290 2.71 12.10 11.44
C LEU A 290 3.83 13.11 11.17
N GLN A 291 4.76 12.79 10.28
CA GLN A 291 5.81 13.73 9.86
C GLN A 291 5.22 14.99 9.21
N LYS A 292 4.24 14.84 8.30
CA LYS A 292 3.55 15.97 7.66
C LYS A 292 2.79 16.85 8.66
N ASN A 293 2.19 16.25 9.68
CA ASN A 293 1.50 17.00 10.72
C ASN A 293 2.48 17.76 11.61
N ARG A 294 3.61 17.12 11.97
CA ARG A 294 4.70 17.78 12.71
C ARG A 294 5.32 18.95 11.94
N SER A 295 5.48 18.84 10.62
CA SER A 295 6.01 19.94 9.81
C SER A 295 5.02 21.11 9.70
N LYS A 296 3.71 20.83 9.61
CA LYS A 296 2.67 21.87 9.60
C LYS A 296 2.56 22.60 10.94
N ALA A 297 2.73 21.90 12.06
CA ALA A 297 2.73 22.52 13.39
C ALA A 297 3.98 23.38 13.66
N LYS A 298 5.01 23.29 12.82
CA LYS A 298 6.26 24.07 12.91
C LYS A 298 6.31 25.27 11.94
N GLN A 299 5.30 25.46 11.09
CA GLN A 299 5.18 26.67 10.28
C GLN A 299 4.29 27.65 11.06
N PRO A 300 4.81 28.83 11.48
CA PRO A 300 4.03 29.83 12.20
C PRO A 300 2.92 30.43 11.34
#